data_AF-A0A1T0CR21-F1
#
_entry.id   AF-A0A1T0CR21-F1
#
_cell.length_a   1.000
_cell.length_b   1.000
_cell.length_c   1.000
_cell.angle_alpha   90.00
_cell.angle_beta   90.00
_cell.angle_gamma   90.00
#
_symmetry.space_group_name_H-M   'P 1'
#
loop_
_entity.id
_entity.type
_entity.pdbx_description
1 polymer ?
#
loop_
_entity_poly.entity_id
_entity_poly.type
_entity_poly.pdbx_seq_one_letter_code
_entity_poly.pdbx_strand_id
1 'polypeptide(L)' 'MPKITSTPKTGREINEASMARRGIVNKAFKLHEDTVALVKTLSEQTGKSQAQIVTEALQMYANQCD' A
#
# COMPACT_ATOMS: atom_id res chain seq x y z
N MET A 1 25.97 10.16 -14.47
CA MET A 1 25.49 11.05 -15.55
C MET A 1 23.97 11.01 -15.57
N PRO A 2 23.26 12.14 -15.41
CA PRO A 2 21.82 12.17 -15.66
C PRO A 2 21.58 11.86 -17.15
N LYS A 3 20.71 10.89 -17.43
CA LYS A 3 20.29 10.63 -18.82
C LYS A 3 19.36 11.77 -19.23
N ILE A 4 19.88 12.72 -20.00
CA ILE A 4 19.08 13.80 -20.59
C ILE A 4 18.17 13.13 -21.60
N THR A 5 16.90 12.98 -21.23
CA THR A 5 15.84 12.48 -22.11
C THR A 5 15.03 13.67 -22.60
N SER A 6 14.52 13.59 -23.82
CA SER A 6 13.75 14.67 -24.46
C SER A 6 12.46 15.05 -23.71
N THR A 7 12.05 14.25 -22.71
CA THR A 7 10.89 14.47 -21.85
C THR A 7 11.25 14.06 -20.40
N PRO A 8 11.61 15.03 -19.53
CA PRO A 8 11.91 14.72 -18.13
C PRO A 8 10.63 14.28 -17.43
N LYS A 9 10.69 13.10 -16.80
CA LYS A 9 9.59 12.59 -15.95
C LYS A 9 9.53 13.41 -14.66
N THR A 10 8.31 13.67 -14.19
CA THR A 10 8.05 14.22 -12.87
C THR A 10 8.50 13.23 -11.78
N GLY A 11 8.81 13.72 -10.58
CA GLY A 11 9.16 12.87 -9.44
C GLY A 11 8.07 11.83 -9.12
N ARG A 12 6.78 12.18 -9.32
CA ARG A 12 5.64 11.27 -9.17
C ARG A 12 5.73 10.09 -10.14
N GLU A 13 5.96 10.35 -11.41
CA GLU A 13 6.06 9.30 -12.45
C GLU A 13 7.27 8.37 -12.23
N ILE A 14 8.38 8.92 -11.71
CA ILE A 14 9.55 8.12 -11.33
C ILE A 14 9.19 7.17 -10.17
N ASN A 15 8.49 7.68 -9.15
CA ASN A 15 8.07 6.89 -8.00
C ASN A 15 7.05 5.81 -8.39
N GLU A 16 6.04 6.15 -9.19
CA GLU A 16 5.06 5.19 -9.71
C GLU A 16 5.74 4.08 -10.51
N ALA A 17 6.65 4.42 -11.42
CA ALA A 17 7.41 3.43 -12.18
C ALA A 17 8.28 2.53 -11.28
N SER A 18 8.85 3.09 -10.21
CA SER A 18 9.63 2.34 -9.23
C SER A 18 8.77 1.37 -8.41
N MET A 19 7.60 1.83 -7.94
CA MET A 19 6.64 1.01 -7.21
C MET A 19 6.09 -0.12 -8.08
N ALA A 20 5.74 0.17 -9.33
CA ALA A 20 5.27 -0.82 -10.29
C ALA A 20 6.30 -1.92 -10.54
N ARG A 21 7.59 -1.59 -10.66
CA ARG A 21 8.67 -2.59 -10.79
C ARG A 21 8.80 -3.50 -9.56
N ARG A 22 8.39 -3.03 -8.38
CA ARG A 22 8.38 -3.80 -7.13
C ARG A 22 7.07 -4.59 -6.94
N GLY A 23 6.16 -4.56 -7.93
CA GLY A 23 4.83 -5.18 -7.83
C GLY A 23 3.86 -4.45 -6.91
N ILE A 24 4.18 -3.22 -6.49
CA ILE A 24 3.33 -2.44 -5.58
C ILE A 24 2.34 -1.63 -6.42
N VAL A 25 1.05 -1.88 -6.19
CA VAL A 25 -0.05 -1.22 -6.90
C VAL A 25 -0.82 -0.32 -5.94
N ASN A 26 -1.14 0.90 -6.37
CA ASN A 26 -2.03 1.77 -5.62
C ASN A 26 -3.49 1.32 -5.81
N LYS A 27 -4.15 0.92 -4.73
CA LYS A 27 -5.57 0.54 -4.73
C LYS A 27 -6.29 1.33 -3.65
N ALA A 28 -7.36 2.02 -4.04
CA ALA A 28 -8.23 2.74 -3.13
C ALA A 28 -9.64 2.17 -3.20
N PHE A 29 -10.27 2.00 -2.04
CA PHE A 29 -11.67 1.65 -1.87
C PHE A 29 -12.22 2.44 -0.69
N LYS A 30 -13.54 2.66 -0.66
CA LYS A 30 -14.21 3.31 0.46
C LYS A 30 -14.40 2.29 1.58
N LEU A 31 -14.13 2.69 2.81
CA LEU A 31 -14.34 1.91 4.02
C LEU A 31 -15.25 2.68 4.99
N HIS A 32 -15.92 1.94 5.88
CA HIS A 32 -16.59 2.56 7.02
C HIS A 32 -15.58 3.23 7.94
N GLU A 33 -15.95 4.33 8.57
CA GLU A 33 -15.07 5.09 9.46
C GLU A 33 -14.53 4.23 10.60
N ASP A 34 -15.37 3.38 11.19
CA ASP A 34 -14.97 2.45 12.24
C ASP A 34 -13.90 1.45 11.78
N THR A 35 -13.97 0.99 10.52
CA THR A 35 -12.97 0.08 9.97
C THR A 35 -11.62 0.79 9.83
N VAL A 36 -11.62 2.05 9.39
CA VAL A 36 -10.40 2.86 9.30
C VAL A 36 -9.82 3.12 10.69
N ALA A 37 -10.67 3.44 11.66
CA ALA A 37 -10.27 3.63 13.06
C ALA A 37 -9.63 2.35 13.63
N LEU A 38 -10.24 1.19 13.40
CA LEU A 38 -9.72 -0.10 13.84
C LEU A 38 -8.34 -0.39 13.23
N VAL A 39 -8.16 -0.19 11.92
CA VAL A 39 -6.86 -0.37 11.25
C VAL A 39 -5.79 0.52 11.87
N LYS A 40 -6.14 1.77 12.20
CA LYS A 40 -5.22 2.70 12.87
C LYS A 40 -4.86 2.22 14.27
N THR A 41 -5.84 1.85 15.09
CA THR A 41 -5.60 1.34 16.45
C THR A 41 -4.73 0.09 16.45
N LEU A 42 -4.99 -0.86 15.54
CA LEU A 42 -4.17 -2.07 15.42
C LEU A 42 -2.74 -1.75 14.99
N SER A 43 -2.54 -0.79 14.09
CA SER A 43 -1.22 -0.31 13.69
C SER A 43 -0.44 0.27 14.87
N GLU A 44 -1.09 1.10 15.69
CA GLU A 44 -0.49 1.69 16.89
C GLU A 44 -0.15 0.64 17.95
N GLN A 45 -1.05 -0.31 18.21
CA GLN A 45 -0.87 -1.35 19.22
C GLN A 45 0.22 -2.36 18.85
N THR A 46 0.35 -2.69 17.56
CA THR A 46 1.28 -3.73 17.09
C THR A 46 2.60 -3.18 16.58
N GLY A 47 2.70 -1.86 16.35
CA GLY A 47 3.84 -1.22 15.70
C GLY A 47 3.96 -1.55 14.20
N LYS A 48 3.01 -2.28 13.62
CA LYS A 48 2.99 -2.62 12.18
C LYS A 48 2.38 -1.47 11.39
N SER A 49 2.78 -1.36 10.12
CA SER A 49 2.11 -0.41 9.22
C SER A 49 0.66 -0.81 8.95
N GLN A 50 -0.22 0.16 8.69
CA GLN A 50 -1.63 -0.11 8.31
C GLN A 50 -1.73 -1.06 7.09
N ALA A 51 -0.82 -0.94 6.12
CA ALA A 51 -0.77 -1.84 4.97
C ALA A 51 -0.46 -3.30 5.37
N GLN A 52 0.41 -3.50 6.36
CA GLN A 52 0.69 -4.84 6.91
C GLN A 52 -0.53 -5.39 7.66
N ILE A 53 -1.22 -4.57 8.45
CA ILE A 53 -2.47 -4.97 9.12
C ILE A 53 -3.49 -5.48 8.11
N VAL A 54 -3.73 -4.73 7.02
CA VAL A 54 -4.68 -5.13 5.98
C VAL A 54 -4.23 -6.41 5.27
N THR A 55 -2.93 -6.53 4.96
CA THR A 55 -2.38 -7.74 4.32
C THR A 55 -2.56 -8.98 5.19
N GLU A 56 -2.25 -8.89 6.48
CA GLU A 56 -2.39 -10.00 7.42
C GLU A 56 -3.86 -10.39 7.60
N ALA A 57 -4.76 -9.42 7.72
CA ALA A 57 -6.20 -9.69 7.83
C ALA A 57 -6.74 -10.43 6.60
N LEU A 58 -6.30 -10.06 5.38
CA LEU A 58 -6.67 -10.76 4.15
C LEU A 58 -6.13 -12.20 4.13
N GLN A 59 -4.89 -12.41 4.59
CA GLN A 59 -4.32 -13.76 4.66
C GLN A 59 -5.07 -14.64 5.68
N MET A 60 -5.45 -14.07 6.84
CA MET A 60 -6.27 -14.77 7.83
C MET A 60 -7.64 -15.16 7.25
N TYR A 61 -8.28 -14.25 6.51
CA TYR A 61 -9.54 -14.53 5.84
C TYR A 61 -9.41 -15.65 4.80
N ALA A 62 -8.36 -15.61 3.96
CA ALA A 62 -8.10 -16.66 2.98
C ALA A 62 -7.95 -18.04 3.65
N ASN A 63 -7.16 -18.11 4.72
CA ASN A 63 -6.93 -19.36 5.45
C ASN A 63 -8.18 -19.91 6.18
N GLN A 64 -9.22 -19.11 6.38
CA GLN A 64 -10.50 -19.54 6.96
C GLN A 64 -11.49 -20.05 5.90
N CYS A 65 -11.22 -19.78 4.61
CA CYS A 65 -12.04 -20.21 3.49
C CYS A 65 -11.56 -21.53 2.86
N ASP A 66 -10.41 -22.04 3.31
CA ASP A 66 -9.90 -23.40 3.02
C ASP A 66 -10.42 -24.41 4.06
#